data_AF-A0A2M7RCJ0-F1
#
_entry.id   AF-A0A2M7RCJ0-F1
#
_cell.length_a   1.000
_cell.length_b   1.000
_cell.length_c   1.000
_cell.angle_alpha   90.00
_cell.angle_beta   90.00
_cell.angle_gamma   90.00
#
_symmetry.space_group_name_H-M   'P 1'
#
loop_
_entity.id
_entity.type
_entity.pdbx_description
1 polymer ?
#
loop_
_entity_poly.entity_id
_entity_poly.type
_entity_poly.pdbx_seq_one_letter_code
_entity_poly.pdbx_strand_id
1 'polypeptide(L)'
;MKKVLFLIALVLGLFYFTIKPSLSAPYIIPNAPILNPGGSGNGAASNCVWTKVGDTDPAVPILPPSCFDSGNGDGGTNGPIPTADRVALLSQVKQLVISRKIVFDAHDNDKTGMITGSGIVRRKDGAMITIDSQVLRLYVYLANQGFTFSVCSMIGGHDKYSNSGNVSRHWEGHAFDVCTINGKNVNSTSSTQQVISMMKALNGLIGGDLAPSQSLCAGAGRKDPQVDALSMDKHVISPGFTGKYVGDHIDHIHIGY
;
A
#
# COMPACT_ATOMS: atom_id res chain seq x y z
N MET A 1 56.26 -32.73 -29.28
CA MET A 1 54.87 -32.19 -29.29
C MET A 1 53.84 -33.33 -29.25
N LYS A 2 53.73 -34.08 -28.14
CA LYS A 2 52.72 -35.17 -27.95
C LYS A 2 52.24 -35.32 -26.49
N LYS A 3 52.40 -34.32 -25.63
CA LYS A 3 52.04 -34.41 -24.20
C LYS A 3 51.07 -33.34 -23.68
N VAL A 4 50.48 -32.52 -24.55
CA VAL A 4 49.57 -31.43 -24.14
C VAL A 4 48.09 -31.73 -24.44
N LEU A 5 47.78 -32.79 -25.19
CA LEU A 5 46.38 -33.09 -25.57
C LEU A 5 45.60 -33.98 -24.58
N PHE A 6 46.22 -34.51 -23.52
CA PHE A 6 45.55 -35.46 -22.61
C PHE A 6 44.90 -34.83 -21.38
N LEU A 7 45.08 -33.51 -21.15
CA LEU A 7 44.56 -32.84 -19.96
C LEU A 7 43.20 -32.14 -20.17
N ILE A 8 42.72 -32.03 -21.41
CA ILE A 8 41.43 -31.36 -21.71
C ILE A 8 40.26 -32.36 -21.67
N ALA A 9 40.49 -33.67 -21.79
CA ALA A 9 39.45 -34.68 -21.74
C ALA A 9 38.97 -35.04 -20.31
N LEU A 10 39.72 -34.66 -19.26
CA LEU A 10 39.37 -35.01 -17.87
C LEU A 10 38.52 -33.93 -17.15
N VAL A 11 38.50 -32.70 -17.66
CA VAL A 11 37.78 -31.58 -17.00
C VAL A 11 36.35 -31.39 -17.55
N LEU A 12 36.03 -31.98 -18.70
CA LEU A 12 34.68 -31.91 -19.29
C LEU A 12 33.79 -33.15 -19.00
N GLY A 13 34.32 -34.17 -18.31
CA GLY A 13 33.63 -35.45 -18.06
C GLY A 13 32.98 -35.60 -16.68
N LEU A 14 33.18 -34.65 -15.75
CA LEU A 14 32.63 -34.69 -14.40
C LEU A 14 31.81 -33.44 -14.16
N PHE A 15 30.56 -33.40 -14.60
CA PHE A 15 29.41 -32.71 -13.97
C PHE A 15 28.15 -32.93 -14.82
N TYR A 16 27.94 -34.17 -15.28
CA TYR A 16 26.61 -34.65 -15.69
C TYR A 16 25.84 -34.99 -14.40
N PHE A 17 25.43 -33.95 -13.65
CA PHE A 17 24.46 -34.14 -12.58
C PHE A 17 23.09 -34.42 -13.22
N THR A 18 22.64 -35.66 -13.04
CA THR A 18 21.32 -36.11 -13.46
C THR A 18 20.28 -35.47 -12.54
N ILE A 19 19.72 -34.33 -12.93
CA ILE A 19 18.52 -33.79 -12.28
C ILE A 19 17.34 -34.63 -12.80
N LYS A 20 16.86 -35.56 -11.98
CA LYS A 20 15.57 -36.21 -12.20
C LYS A 20 14.48 -35.13 -12.14
N PRO A 21 13.61 -34.98 -13.15
CA PRO A 21 12.38 -34.22 -12.96
C PRO A 21 11.48 -35.04 -12.02
N SER A 22 11.28 -34.58 -10.78
CA SER A 22 10.15 -35.06 -9.99
C SER A 22 8.89 -34.51 -10.63
N LEU A 23 8.19 -35.35 -11.37
CA LEU A 23 6.81 -35.13 -11.77
C LEU A 23 5.97 -35.12 -10.49
N SER A 24 5.79 -33.94 -9.89
CA SER A 24 4.69 -33.71 -8.96
C SER A 24 3.40 -33.74 -9.77
N ALA A 25 2.56 -34.73 -9.46
CA ALA A 25 1.24 -34.88 -10.02
C ALA A 25 0.42 -33.57 -9.88
N PRO A 26 -0.44 -33.22 -10.85
CA PRO A 26 -1.36 -32.12 -10.69
C PRO A 26 -2.29 -32.41 -9.51
N TYR A 27 -2.32 -31.49 -8.54
CA TYR A 27 -3.34 -31.47 -7.50
C TYR A 27 -4.68 -31.17 -8.18
N ILE A 28 -5.49 -32.22 -8.36
CA ILE A 28 -6.87 -32.13 -8.80
C ILE A 28 -7.68 -31.58 -7.63
N ILE A 29 -8.14 -30.34 -7.74
CA ILE A 29 -9.18 -29.81 -6.86
C ILE A 29 -10.51 -30.45 -7.31
N PRO A 30 -11.20 -31.22 -6.44
CA PRO A 30 -12.53 -31.71 -6.78
C PRO A 30 -13.52 -30.54 -6.85
N ASN A 31 -14.14 -30.39 -8.02
CA ASN A 31 -15.39 -29.72 -8.33
C ASN A 31 -16.04 -28.91 -7.19
N ALA A 32 -15.78 -27.60 -7.17
CA ALA A 32 -16.68 -26.65 -6.53
C ALA A 32 -17.90 -26.41 -7.45
N PRO A 33 -19.12 -26.29 -6.91
CA PRO A 33 -20.32 -26.10 -7.71
C PRO A 33 -20.28 -24.82 -8.56
N ILE A 34 -20.59 -24.98 -9.84
CA ILE A 34 -20.89 -23.89 -10.77
C ILE A 34 -22.20 -23.24 -10.29
N LEU A 35 -22.13 -22.02 -9.78
CA LEU A 35 -23.28 -21.12 -9.75
C LEU A 35 -23.19 -20.19 -10.96
N ASN A 36 -24.15 -20.35 -11.86
CA ASN A 36 -24.29 -19.60 -13.10
C ASN A 36 -24.59 -18.11 -12.80
N PRO A 37 -24.18 -17.19 -13.69
CA PRO A 37 -24.32 -15.76 -13.52
C PRO A 37 -25.72 -15.30 -13.94
N GLY A 38 -26.38 -14.52 -13.09
CA GLY A 38 -27.64 -13.89 -13.45
C GLY A 38 -27.89 -12.68 -12.55
N GLY A 39 -27.91 -11.49 -13.13
CA GLY A 39 -28.36 -10.29 -12.42
C GLY A 39 -27.70 -8.99 -12.85
N SER A 40 -28.14 -8.47 -13.99
CA SER A 40 -28.05 -7.05 -14.33
C SER A 40 -28.58 -6.18 -13.19
N GLY A 41 -27.84 -5.12 -12.83
CA GLY A 41 -28.34 -4.09 -11.92
C GLY A 41 -27.41 -2.89 -11.83
N ASN A 42 -27.65 -1.89 -12.68
CA ASN A 42 -27.27 -0.51 -12.37
C ASN A 42 -27.88 -0.14 -11.01
N GLY A 43 -27.06 0.27 -10.05
CA GLY A 43 -27.51 0.67 -8.72
C GLY A 43 -26.66 1.84 -8.22
N ALA A 44 -27.30 2.99 -8.10
CA ALA A 44 -26.75 4.25 -7.68
C ALA A 44 -26.03 4.20 -6.32
N ALA A 45 -25.05 5.09 -6.16
CA ALA A 45 -24.47 5.43 -4.88
C ALA A 45 -25.58 5.80 -3.87
N SER A 46 -25.80 4.93 -2.88
CA SER A 46 -26.71 5.18 -1.78
C SER A 46 -25.98 5.92 -0.66
N ASN A 47 -26.48 7.11 -0.36
CA ASN A 47 -26.14 7.93 0.80
C ASN A 47 -26.13 7.11 2.10
N CYS A 48 -24.98 7.03 2.77
CA CYS A 48 -24.91 6.66 4.19
C CYS A 48 -24.83 7.92 5.04
N VAL A 49 -26.00 8.42 5.42
CA VAL A 49 -26.17 9.32 6.58
C VAL A 49 -26.20 8.44 7.82
N TRP A 50 -25.24 8.61 8.72
CA TRP A 50 -25.32 8.06 10.07
C TRP A 50 -25.99 9.10 10.97
N THR A 51 -27.32 9.00 11.14
CA THR A 51 -27.99 9.64 12.27
C THR A 51 -27.80 8.79 13.51
N LYS A 52 -27.22 9.39 14.54
CA LYS A 52 -27.10 8.79 15.87
C LYS A 52 -28.49 8.74 16.51
N VAL A 53 -28.90 7.58 17.00
CA VAL A 53 -30.12 7.45 17.80
C VAL A 53 -29.86 8.15 19.14
N GLY A 54 -30.52 9.28 19.40
CA GLY A 54 -30.66 9.84 20.75
C GLY A 54 -30.36 11.33 20.97
N ASP A 55 -29.86 12.11 20.01
CA ASP A 55 -29.58 13.54 20.25
C ASP A 55 -30.75 14.42 19.79
N THR A 56 -31.65 14.74 20.73
CA THR A 56 -32.50 15.94 20.64
C THR A 56 -31.76 17.07 21.36
N ASP A 57 -31.00 17.87 20.61
CA ASP A 57 -30.57 19.19 21.08
C ASP A 57 -30.89 20.23 19.98
N PRO A 58 -31.76 21.22 20.25
CA PRO A 58 -32.11 22.24 19.29
C PRO A 58 -31.04 23.34 19.26
N ALA A 59 -30.73 23.82 18.05
CA ALA A 59 -29.88 24.98 17.74
C ALA A 59 -28.38 24.69 17.54
N VAL A 60 -28.07 24.08 16.39
CA VAL A 60 -26.88 24.46 15.62
C VAL A 60 -27.35 24.88 14.22
N PRO A 61 -27.06 26.10 13.73
CA PRO A 61 -27.46 26.50 12.40
C PRO A 61 -26.75 25.65 11.34
N ILE A 62 -27.54 24.90 10.59
CA ILE A 62 -27.13 24.12 9.43
C ILE A 62 -26.59 25.10 8.38
N LEU A 63 -25.28 25.12 8.16
CA LEU A 63 -24.72 25.71 6.96
C LEU A 63 -25.01 24.77 5.77
N PRO A 64 -25.52 25.27 4.64
CA PRO A 64 -25.82 24.45 3.48
C PRO A 64 -24.53 23.91 2.83
N PRO A 65 -24.56 22.71 2.23
CA PRO A 65 -23.44 22.16 1.49
C PRO A 65 -23.37 22.84 0.11
N SER A 66 -22.73 24.00 0.05
CA SER A 66 -22.13 24.58 -1.15
C SER A 66 -20.90 25.34 -0.63
N CYS A 67 -19.68 25.20 -1.10
CA CYS A 67 -19.18 24.90 -2.43
C CYS A 67 -17.67 24.63 -2.22
N PHE A 68 -17.19 23.43 -2.58
CA PHE A 68 -15.76 23.25 -2.80
C PHE A 68 -15.52 23.63 -4.27
N ASP A 69 -15.13 24.88 -4.47
CA ASP A 69 -14.72 25.38 -5.77
C ASP A 69 -13.52 24.55 -6.25
N SER A 70 -13.72 23.89 -7.38
CA SER A 70 -12.76 23.03 -8.08
C SER A 70 -11.84 23.90 -8.94
N GLY A 71 -11.29 24.95 -8.34
CA GLY A 71 -10.51 25.97 -9.02
C GLY A 71 -9.02 25.64 -9.02
N ASN A 72 -8.54 25.12 -10.16
CA ASN A 72 -7.15 25.01 -10.61
C ASN A 72 -6.20 24.06 -9.84
N GLY A 73 -6.03 22.88 -10.44
CA GLY A 73 -4.96 21.92 -10.14
C GLY A 73 -5.37 20.50 -10.47
N ASP A 74 -5.51 20.21 -11.76
CA ASP A 74 -5.35 18.88 -12.37
C ASP A 74 -6.27 17.80 -11.79
N GLY A 75 -7.57 17.95 -12.06
CA GLY A 75 -8.60 16.95 -11.79
C GLY A 75 -8.38 15.65 -12.57
N GLY A 76 -7.51 14.80 -12.05
CA GLY A 76 -7.59 13.37 -12.32
C GLY A 76 -8.97 12.91 -11.87
N THR A 77 -9.78 12.43 -12.80
CA THR A 77 -10.96 11.63 -12.44
C THR A 77 -10.46 10.52 -11.54
N ASN A 78 -11.01 10.38 -10.33
CA ASN A 78 -10.65 9.29 -9.42
C ASN A 78 -10.79 7.98 -10.21
N GLY A 79 -9.65 7.43 -10.65
CA GLY A 79 -9.61 6.15 -11.34
C GLY A 79 -10.37 5.08 -10.57
N PRO A 80 -10.88 4.04 -11.25
CA PRO A 80 -11.72 3.04 -10.62
C PRO A 80 -11.00 2.41 -9.42
N ILE A 81 -11.74 2.21 -8.33
CA ILE A 81 -11.24 1.51 -7.15
C ILE A 81 -10.83 0.08 -7.57
N PRO A 82 -9.59 -0.35 -7.28
CA PRO A 82 -9.15 -1.69 -7.65
C PRO A 82 -9.96 -2.80 -6.96
N THR A 83 -10.10 -3.92 -7.68
CA THR A 83 -10.70 -5.17 -7.17
C THR A 83 -10.04 -5.65 -5.88
N ALA A 84 -10.80 -6.38 -5.05
CA ALA A 84 -10.29 -7.03 -3.83
C ALA A 84 -9.60 -8.39 -4.09
N ASP A 85 -9.59 -8.89 -5.34
CA ASP A 85 -8.91 -10.13 -5.70
C ASP A 85 -7.39 -9.98 -5.54
N ARG A 86 -6.87 -10.65 -4.51
CA ARG A 86 -5.45 -10.64 -4.14
C ARG A 86 -4.53 -11.10 -5.28
N VAL A 87 -4.90 -12.13 -6.03
CA VAL A 87 -4.03 -12.67 -7.09
C VAL A 87 -3.90 -11.64 -8.22
N ALA A 88 -5.02 -11.03 -8.61
CA ALA A 88 -5.04 -9.96 -9.59
C ALA A 88 -4.25 -8.72 -9.12
N LEU A 89 -4.36 -8.36 -7.83
CA LEU A 89 -3.61 -7.24 -7.24
C LEU A 89 -2.10 -7.48 -7.25
N LEU A 90 -1.66 -8.68 -6.84
CA LEU A 90 -0.23 -9.02 -6.83
C LEU A 90 0.36 -9.00 -8.24
N SER A 91 -0.40 -9.47 -9.24
CA SER A 91 -0.02 -9.36 -10.65
C SER A 91 0.14 -7.91 -11.09
N GLN A 92 -0.82 -7.03 -10.76
CA GLN A 92 -0.76 -5.60 -11.07
C GLN A 92 0.41 -4.89 -10.38
N VAL A 93 0.59 -5.10 -9.06
CA VAL A 93 1.70 -4.53 -8.29
C VAL A 93 3.03 -4.96 -8.89
N LYS A 94 3.20 -6.24 -9.26
CA LYS A 94 4.41 -6.72 -9.94
C LYS A 94 4.69 -5.95 -11.23
N GLN A 95 3.67 -5.71 -12.06
CA GLN A 95 3.85 -4.91 -13.29
C GLN A 95 4.23 -3.46 -12.97
N LEU A 96 3.60 -2.84 -11.96
CA LEU A 96 3.92 -1.48 -11.52
C LEU A 96 5.36 -1.35 -11.00
N VAL A 97 5.89 -2.40 -10.36
CA VAL A 97 7.29 -2.46 -9.94
C VAL A 97 8.23 -2.59 -11.14
N ILE A 98 7.92 -3.48 -12.08
CA ILE A 98 8.71 -3.66 -13.32
C ILE A 98 8.76 -2.35 -14.12
N SER A 99 7.63 -1.64 -14.22
CA SER A 99 7.53 -0.34 -14.91
C SER A 99 8.01 0.85 -14.08
N ARG A 100 8.57 0.62 -12.88
CA ARG A 100 9.05 1.65 -11.94
C ARG A 100 8.01 2.72 -11.56
N LYS A 101 6.73 2.37 -11.58
CA LYS A 101 5.67 3.18 -10.98
C LYS A 101 5.70 3.09 -9.46
N ILE A 102 6.12 1.93 -8.94
CA ILE A 102 6.36 1.70 -7.52
C ILE A 102 7.80 1.20 -7.37
N VAL A 103 8.54 1.82 -6.46
CA VAL A 103 9.91 1.39 -6.10
C VAL A 103 9.94 1.01 -4.62
N PHE A 104 10.75 0.03 -4.25
CA PHE A 104 10.97 -0.37 -2.85
C PHE A 104 12.43 -0.09 -2.52
N ASP A 105 12.67 0.99 -1.75
CA ASP A 105 13.99 1.63 -1.65
C ASP A 105 14.84 1.16 -0.46
N ALA A 106 14.22 0.85 0.68
CA ALA A 106 14.98 0.66 1.92
C ALA A 106 15.25 -0.81 2.28
N HIS A 107 14.40 -1.73 1.84
CA HIS A 107 14.42 -3.12 2.29
C HIS A 107 14.29 -4.08 1.11
N ASP A 108 15.36 -4.82 0.81
CA ASP A 108 15.38 -5.83 -0.27
C ASP A 108 14.30 -6.91 -0.08
N ASN A 109 13.94 -7.19 1.17
CA ASN A 109 12.88 -8.14 1.51
C ASN A 109 11.49 -7.65 1.07
N ASP A 110 11.20 -6.35 1.19
CA ASP A 110 9.93 -5.75 0.75
C ASP A 110 9.79 -5.90 -0.77
N LYS A 111 10.87 -5.54 -1.49
CA LYS A 111 10.95 -5.66 -2.94
C LYS A 111 10.76 -7.10 -3.43
N THR A 112 11.40 -8.06 -2.77
CA THR A 112 11.37 -9.48 -3.17
C THR A 112 9.95 -10.04 -3.10
N GLY A 113 9.21 -9.77 -2.03
CA GLY A 113 7.82 -10.21 -1.86
C GLY A 113 6.90 -9.70 -2.98
N MET A 114 7.12 -8.45 -3.42
CA MET A 114 6.31 -7.81 -4.46
C MET A 114 6.68 -8.26 -5.87
N ILE A 115 7.97 -8.34 -6.21
CA ILE A 115 8.43 -8.74 -7.56
C ILE A 115 8.11 -10.22 -7.85
N THR A 116 8.20 -11.07 -6.83
CA THR A 116 7.81 -12.49 -6.97
C THR A 116 6.30 -12.67 -7.12
N GLY A 117 5.52 -11.66 -6.76
CA GLY A 117 4.05 -11.73 -6.76
C GLY A 117 3.49 -12.56 -5.60
N SER A 118 4.29 -12.85 -4.56
CA SER A 118 3.82 -13.58 -3.38
C SER A 118 3.06 -12.67 -2.42
N GLY A 119 3.47 -11.39 -2.33
CA GLY A 119 2.97 -10.49 -1.30
C GLY A 119 3.40 -10.89 0.11
N ILE A 120 4.40 -11.77 0.22
CA ILE A 120 4.94 -12.25 1.49
C ILE A 120 6.32 -11.63 1.68
N VAL A 121 6.53 -11.03 2.84
CA VAL A 121 7.77 -10.34 3.19
C VAL A 121 8.27 -10.85 4.54
N ARG A 122 9.57 -10.70 4.78
CA ARG A 122 10.24 -11.20 5.99
C ARG A 122 10.42 -10.06 6.99
N ARG A 123 9.86 -10.23 8.19
CA ARG A 123 10.04 -9.34 9.34
C ARG A 123 11.45 -9.41 9.90
N LYS A 124 11.84 -8.40 10.68
CA LYS A 124 13.17 -8.31 11.32
C LYS A 124 13.49 -9.50 12.22
N ASP A 125 12.47 -10.08 12.87
CA ASP A 125 12.59 -11.31 13.68
C ASP A 125 12.65 -12.61 12.85
N GLY A 126 12.65 -12.49 11.52
CA GLY A 126 12.77 -13.59 10.58
C GLY A 126 11.46 -14.25 10.18
N ALA A 127 10.32 -13.88 10.79
CA ALA A 127 9.04 -14.48 10.42
C ALA A 127 8.52 -13.94 9.09
N MET A 128 7.79 -14.79 8.37
CA MET A 128 7.12 -14.40 7.12
C MET A 128 5.76 -13.82 7.43
N ILE A 129 5.39 -12.73 6.75
CA ILE A 129 4.08 -12.12 6.87
C ILE A 129 3.50 -11.77 5.51
N THR A 130 2.18 -11.91 5.42
CA THR A 130 1.39 -11.60 4.24
C THR A 130 0.96 -10.14 4.31
N ILE A 131 1.33 -9.34 3.31
CA ILE A 131 0.91 -7.95 3.20
C ILE A 131 -0.60 -7.88 2.94
N ASP A 132 -1.30 -6.99 3.63
CA ASP A 132 -2.75 -6.80 3.50
C ASP A 132 -3.15 -6.50 2.04
N SER A 133 -4.23 -7.11 1.59
CA SER A 133 -4.83 -6.79 0.28
C SER A 133 -5.24 -5.32 0.17
N GLN A 134 -5.67 -4.64 1.25
CA GLN A 134 -5.97 -3.21 1.23
C GLN A 134 -4.73 -2.35 0.90
N VAL A 135 -3.56 -2.72 1.42
CA VAL A 135 -2.28 -2.07 1.05
C VAL A 135 -2.01 -2.27 -0.44
N LEU A 136 -2.19 -3.48 -0.95
CA LEU A 136 -2.00 -3.77 -2.38
C LEU A 136 -3.00 -3.02 -3.27
N ARG A 137 -4.27 -2.92 -2.85
CA ARG A 137 -5.30 -2.11 -3.55
C ARG A 137 -4.89 -0.65 -3.59
N LEU A 138 -4.40 -0.11 -2.49
CA LEU A 138 -3.98 1.29 -2.42
C LEU A 138 -2.78 1.58 -3.32
N TYR A 139 -1.81 0.66 -3.42
CA TYR A 139 -0.71 0.76 -4.38
C TYR A 139 -1.20 0.91 -5.82
N VAL A 140 -2.11 0.03 -6.24
CA VAL A 140 -2.68 0.07 -7.59
C VAL A 140 -3.48 1.37 -7.78
N TYR A 141 -4.28 1.77 -6.79
CA TYR A 141 -5.06 3.00 -6.84
C TYR A 141 -4.17 4.23 -7.04
N LEU A 142 -3.16 4.43 -6.18
CA LEU A 142 -2.26 5.59 -6.26
C LEU A 142 -1.51 5.62 -7.59
N ALA A 143 -1.04 4.47 -8.08
CA ALA A 143 -0.41 4.41 -9.40
C ALA A 143 -1.37 4.76 -10.54
N ASN A 144 -2.63 4.33 -10.45
CA ASN A 144 -3.69 4.69 -11.40
C ASN A 144 -4.08 6.17 -11.33
N GLN A 145 -3.94 6.83 -10.17
CA GLN A 145 -4.04 8.29 -10.05
C GLN A 145 -2.83 9.02 -10.69
N GLY A 146 -1.87 8.30 -11.27
CA GLY A 146 -0.72 8.87 -11.96
C GLY A 146 0.50 9.06 -11.07
N PHE A 147 0.45 8.73 -9.79
CA PHE A 147 1.62 8.82 -8.91
C PHE A 147 2.69 7.79 -9.31
N THR A 148 3.94 8.23 -9.32
CA THR A 148 5.09 7.33 -9.16
C THR A 148 5.65 7.52 -7.77
N PHE A 149 5.86 6.46 -7.01
CA PHE A 149 6.30 6.62 -5.62
C PHE A 149 7.24 5.50 -5.20
N SER A 150 8.01 5.76 -4.14
CA SER A 150 8.78 4.73 -3.48
C SER A 150 8.28 4.44 -2.07
N VAL A 151 8.20 3.15 -1.79
CA VAL A 151 7.92 2.60 -0.47
C VAL A 151 9.26 2.41 0.24
N CYS A 152 9.46 3.14 1.31
CA CYS A 152 10.68 3.04 2.12
C CYS A 152 10.51 2.13 3.33
N SER A 153 9.31 1.68 3.65
CA SER A 153 9.11 0.70 4.71
C SER A 153 7.74 0.06 4.55
N MET A 154 7.69 -1.27 4.45
CA MET A 154 6.44 -2.02 4.64
C MET A 154 6.36 -2.61 6.04
N ILE A 155 7.49 -3.12 6.54
CA ILE A 155 7.53 -3.95 7.76
C ILE A 155 8.11 -3.21 8.97
N GLY A 156 8.51 -1.93 8.79
CA GLY A 156 9.01 -1.08 9.86
C GLY A 156 10.40 -1.51 10.32
N GLY A 157 11.30 -0.54 10.47
CA GLY A 157 12.61 -0.78 11.10
C GLY A 157 12.54 -0.90 12.63
N HIS A 158 11.37 -0.58 13.21
CA HIS A 158 11.11 -0.49 14.64
C HIS A 158 10.56 -1.78 15.27
N ASP A 159 10.52 -1.80 16.60
CA ASP A 159 10.06 -2.95 17.37
C ASP A 159 8.54 -3.16 17.25
N LYS A 160 8.10 -4.39 17.54
CA LYS A 160 6.69 -4.81 17.49
C LYS A 160 5.75 -3.86 18.22
N TYR A 161 6.16 -3.45 19.41
CA TYR A 161 5.33 -2.68 20.33
C TYR A 161 5.78 -1.23 20.36
N SER A 162 4.83 -0.31 20.33
CA SER A 162 5.08 1.08 20.71
C SER A 162 5.43 1.19 22.19
N ASN A 163 5.91 2.36 22.62
CA ASN A 163 6.13 2.66 24.04
C ASN A 163 4.86 2.50 24.90
N SER A 164 3.67 2.61 24.29
CA SER A 164 2.37 2.41 24.95
C SER A 164 1.85 0.97 24.87
N GLY A 165 2.64 0.04 24.33
CA GLY A 165 2.29 -1.38 24.20
C GLY A 165 1.41 -1.73 23.00
N ASN A 166 1.13 -0.78 22.09
CA ASN A 166 0.34 -1.05 20.89
C ASN A 166 1.18 -1.76 19.84
N VAL A 167 0.62 -2.73 19.13
CA VAL A 167 1.32 -3.40 18.02
C VAL A 167 1.38 -2.46 16.81
N SER A 168 2.55 -2.34 16.19
CA SER A 168 2.74 -1.57 14.96
C SER A 168 2.03 -2.23 13.79
N ARG A 169 1.33 -1.45 12.97
CA ARG A 169 0.67 -1.95 11.76
C ARG A 169 1.65 -2.41 10.69
N HIS A 170 2.86 -1.85 10.68
CA HIS A 170 3.94 -2.37 9.85
C HIS A 170 4.30 -3.81 10.24
N TRP A 171 4.33 -4.09 11.55
CA TRP A 171 4.65 -5.41 12.08
C TRP A 171 3.63 -6.48 11.63
N GLU A 172 2.40 -6.05 11.38
CA GLU A 172 1.28 -6.89 10.95
C GLU A 172 1.04 -6.87 9.42
N GLY A 173 1.84 -6.10 8.66
CA GLY A 173 1.70 -6.01 7.20
C GLY A 173 0.48 -5.18 6.74
N HIS A 174 -0.05 -4.33 7.64
CA HIS A 174 -1.19 -3.46 7.41
C HIS A 174 -0.81 -1.99 7.16
N ALA A 175 0.47 -1.66 7.05
CA ALA A 175 0.95 -0.31 6.80
C ALA A 175 2.15 -0.25 5.87
N PHE A 176 2.40 0.94 5.32
CA PHE A 176 3.62 1.25 4.58
C PHE A 176 3.93 2.76 4.63
N ASP A 177 5.20 3.08 4.38
CA ASP A 177 5.71 4.44 4.35
C ASP A 177 6.16 4.83 2.94
N VAL A 178 5.79 6.02 2.50
CA VAL A 178 6.20 6.61 1.21
C VAL A 178 7.28 7.65 1.43
N CYS A 179 8.44 7.47 0.80
CA CYS A 179 9.58 8.40 0.93
C CYS A 179 9.88 9.19 -0.34
N THR A 180 9.36 8.78 -1.50
CA THR A 180 9.44 9.61 -2.72
C THR A 180 8.12 9.62 -3.46
N ILE A 181 7.79 10.77 -4.07
CA ILE A 181 6.58 10.98 -4.87
C ILE A 181 6.97 11.79 -6.10
N ASN A 182 6.62 11.27 -7.27
CA ASN A 182 6.89 11.88 -8.59
C ASN A 182 8.36 12.31 -8.74
N GLY A 183 9.28 11.45 -8.29
CA GLY A 183 10.73 11.67 -8.34
C GLY A 183 11.29 12.61 -7.26
N LYS A 184 10.47 13.12 -6.35
CA LYS A 184 10.91 14.00 -5.26
C LYS A 184 10.89 13.30 -3.91
N ASN A 185 11.94 13.49 -3.12
CA ASN A 185 12.02 12.96 -1.77
C ASN A 185 11.08 13.73 -0.83
N VAL A 186 10.28 13.01 -0.03
CA VAL A 186 9.36 13.60 0.95
C VAL A 186 10.14 14.42 1.99
N ASN A 187 11.35 14.01 2.36
CA ASN A 187 12.28 14.76 3.22
C ASN A 187 12.91 16.02 2.56
N SER A 188 12.20 16.67 1.63
CA SER A 188 12.66 17.90 0.97
C SER A 188 11.52 18.89 0.87
N THR A 189 11.76 20.15 1.22
CA THR A 189 10.76 21.23 1.04
C THR A 189 10.34 21.42 -0.42
N SER A 190 11.11 20.91 -1.38
CA SER A 190 10.77 20.94 -2.79
C SER A 190 9.64 19.98 -3.18
N SER A 191 9.28 19.03 -2.29
CA SER A 191 8.24 18.02 -2.52
C SER A 191 6.89 18.34 -1.90
N THR A 192 6.74 19.48 -1.21
CA THR A 192 5.50 19.87 -0.52
C THR A 192 4.25 19.70 -1.38
N GLN A 193 4.27 20.13 -2.65
CA GLN A 193 3.10 19.98 -3.52
C GLN A 193 2.81 18.52 -3.87
N GLN A 194 3.82 17.69 -4.09
CA GLN A 194 3.67 16.26 -4.33
C GLN A 194 3.05 15.55 -3.11
N VAL A 195 3.50 15.91 -1.91
CA VAL A 195 2.95 15.43 -0.63
C VAL A 195 1.49 15.84 -0.50
N ILE A 196 1.17 17.13 -0.70
CA ILE A 196 -0.22 17.65 -0.65
C ILE A 196 -1.12 16.89 -1.64
N SER A 197 -0.69 16.70 -2.89
CA SER A 197 -1.48 15.99 -3.89
C SER A 197 -1.77 14.54 -3.50
N MET A 198 -0.78 13.81 -3.01
CA MET A 198 -0.99 12.43 -2.56
C MET A 198 -1.88 12.36 -1.32
N MET A 199 -1.65 13.23 -0.32
CA MET A 199 -2.48 13.30 0.89
C MET A 199 -3.94 13.64 0.56
N LYS A 200 -4.18 14.55 -0.39
CA LYS A 200 -5.54 14.83 -0.90
C LYS A 200 -6.17 13.62 -1.58
N ALA A 201 -5.40 12.85 -2.37
CA ALA A 201 -5.90 11.62 -2.99
C ALA A 201 -6.28 10.56 -1.95
N LEU A 202 -5.54 10.47 -0.83
CA LEU A 202 -5.86 9.60 0.30
C LEU A 202 -7.11 10.09 1.05
N ASN A 203 -7.22 11.38 1.34
CA ASN A 203 -8.39 11.96 2.00
C ASN A 203 -9.67 11.83 1.15
N GLY A 204 -9.53 11.85 -0.18
CA GLY A 204 -10.63 11.60 -1.11
C GLY A 204 -11.24 10.18 -1.00
N LEU A 205 -10.57 9.25 -0.32
CA LEU A 205 -11.08 7.91 -0.05
C LEU A 205 -11.92 7.82 1.23
N ILE A 206 -11.94 8.86 2.07
CA ILE A 206 -12.68 8.85 3.35
C ILE A 206 -14.16 8.52 3.12
N GLY A 207 -14.69 7.57 3.89
CA GLY A 207 -16.06 7.07 3.78
C GLY A 207 -16.24 5.96 2.73
N GLY A 208 -15.21 5.66 1.94
CA GLY A 208 -15.17 4.54 1.00
C GLY A 208 -14.52 3.27 1.57
N ASP A 209 -14.59 2.19 0.79
CA ASP A 209 -14.05 0.87 1.15
C ASP A 209 -12.51 0.79 1.16
N LEU A 210 -11.85 1.72 0.45
CA LEU A 210 -10.39 1.83 0.38
C LEU A 210 -9.83 2.88 1.34
N ALA A 211 -10.67 3.53 2.15
CA ALA A 211 -10.23 4.54 3.12
C ALA A 211 -9.15 3.95 4.06
N PRO A 212 -7.93 4.49 4.10
CA PRO A 212 -6.98 4.11 5.13
C PRO A 212 -7.48 4.60 6.48
N SER A 213 -7.18 3.85 7.54
CA SER A 213 -7.45 4.30 8.91
C SER A 213 -6.48 5.41 9.34
N GLN A 214 -5.29 5.46 8.72
CA GLN A 214 -4.22 6.42 9.00
C GLN A 214 -3.52 6.87 7.72
N SER A 215 -3.24 8.18 7.63
CA SER A 215 -2.32 8.79 6.66
C SER A 215 -1.61 9.94 7.36
N LEU A 216 -0.41 9.71 7.88
CA LEU A 216 0.29 10.66 8.75
C LEU A 216 1.47 11.28 8.00
N CYS A 217 1.49 12.60 7.94
CA CYS A 217 2.59 13.40 7.41
C CYS A 217 2.49 14.81 7.99
N ALA A 218 3.52 15.24 8.72
CA ALA A 218 3.57 16.57 9.34
C ALA A 218 4.27 17.62 8.44
N GLY A 219 4.86 17.19 7.33
CA GLY A 219 5.60 18.12 6.47
C GLY A 219 6.33 17.50 5.29
N ALA A 220 7.30 18.22 4.76
CA ALA A 220 8.17 17.80 3.67
C ALA A 220 9.60 18.32 3.89
N GLY A 221 10.44 17.55 4.57
CA GLY A 221 11.77 17.93 5.08
C GLY A 221 11.77 18.94 6.22
N ARG A 222 10.64 19.60 6.45
CA ARG A 222 10.33 20.45 7.60
C ARG A 222 8.84 20.37 7.86
N LYS A 223 8.41 20.71 9.08
CA LYS A 223 6.99 20.84 9.40
C LYS A 223 6.31 21.85 8.48
N ASP A 224 5.17 21.48 7.91
CA ASP A 224 4.38 22.32 7.01
C ASP A 224 2.90 22.25 7.42
N PRO A 225 2.28 23.35 7.88
CA PRO A 225 0.90 23.34 8.37
C PRO A 225 -0.14 22.87 7.35
N GLN A 226 0.10 23.06 6.05
CA GLN A 226 -0.85 22.61 5.01
C GLN A 226 -0.79 21.09 4.85
N VAL A 227 0.40 20.49 5.00
CA VAL A 227 0.59 19.04 5.00
C VAL A 227 0.04 18.44 6.30
N ASP A 228 0.37 19.03 7.45
CA ASP A 228 -0.12 18.65 8.79
C ASP A 228 -1.66 18.59 8.80
N ALA A 229 -2.32 19.62 8.26
CA ALA A 229 -3.78 19.70 8.20
C ALA A 229 -4.44 18.61 7.33
N LEU A 230 -3.69 17.94 6.45
CA LEU A 230 -4.20 16.83 5.64
C LEU A 230 -4.00 15.47 6.31
N SER A 231 -3.23 15.39 7.40
CA SER A 231 -3.02 14.13 8.10
C SER A 231 -4.33 13.54 8.62
N MET A 232 -4.51 12.25 8.38
CA MET A 232 -5.60 11.46 8.92
C MET A 232 -5.08 10.64 10.10
N ASP A 233 -5.52 11.01 11.28
CA ASP A 233 -5.48 10.14 12.46
C ASP A 233 -6.94 9.94 12.88
N LYS A 234 -7.53 8.90 12.32
CA LYS A 234 -8.94 8.50 12.42
C LYS A 234 -9.92 9.53 13.00
N HIS A 235 -10.69 10.13 12.09
CA HIS A 235 -12.01 10.73 12.35
C HIS A 235 -13.09 9.72 12.81
N VAL A 236 -12.71 8.56 13.37
CA VAL A 236 -13.62 7.61 14.03
C VAL A 236 -12.83 6.97 15.17
N ILE A 237 -13.28 7.20 16.40
CA ILE A 237 -12.79 6.56 17.63
C ILE A 237 -12.75 5.03 17.39
N SER A 238 -11.59 4.46 17.10
CA SER A 238 -11.40 3.01 17.16
C SER A 238 -11.11 2.67 18.61
N PRO A 239 -11.87 1.76 19.25
CA PRO A 239 -11.50 1.26 20.57
C PRO A 239 -10.08 0.68 20.50
N GLY A 240 -9.14 1.27 21.25
CA GLY A 240 -7.76 0.77 21.36
C GLY A 240 -6.66 1.61 20.71
N PHE A 241 -6.96 2.70 19.99
CA PHE A 241 -5.92 3.63 19.52
C PHE A 241 -6.22 5.05 19.99
N THR A 242 -5.50 5.49 21.03
CA THR A 242 -5.57 6.83 21.64
C THR A 242 -4.37 7.70 21.27
N GLY A 243 -3.56 7.24 20.30
CA GLY A 243 -2.23 7.74 20.05
C GLY A 243 -2.23 9.06 19.29
N LYS A 244 -2.16 10.17 20.03
CA LYS A 244 -1.68 11.48 19.56
C LYS A 244 -0.72 11.34 18.37
N TYR A 245 -1.06 11.99 17.27
CA TYR A 245 -0.16 12.75 16.40
C TYR A 245 1.33 12.52 16.69
N VAL A 246 1.94 11.57 15.97
CA VAL A 246 3.40 11.45 15.99
C VAL A 246 3.92 12.56 15.07
N GLY A 247 4.07 13.77 15.62
CA GLY A 247 4.37 15.01 14.89
C GLY A 247 5.70 15.07 14.13
N ASP A 248 6.43 13.95 14.07
CA ASP A 248 7.77 13.84 13.51
C ASP A 248 7.80 13.21 12.09
N HIS A 249 6.65 12.94 11.47
CA HIS A 249 6.53 12.40 10.11
C HIS A 249 6.74 13.50 9.03
N ILE A 250 7.90 14.15 9.03
CA ILE A 250 8.24 15.21 8.07
C ILE A 250 9.02 14.69 6.86
N ASP A 251 9.48 13.46 6.90
CA ASP A 251 10.40 12.85 5.93
C ASP A 251 9.76 11.69 5.14
N HIS A 252 8.55 11.28 5.49
CA HIS A 252 7.75 10.27 4.80
C HIS A 252 6.24 10.44 5.07
N ILE A 253 5.40 9.81 4.26
CA ILE A 253 3.96 9.62 4.55
C ILE A 253 3.75 8.21 5.06
N HIS A 254 3.26 8.07 6.30
CA HIS A 254 2.85 6.79 6.85
C HIS A 254 1.38 6.50 6.51
N ILE A 255 1.07 5.31 5.99
CA ILE A 255 -0.30 4.92 5.63
C ILE A 255 -0.63 3.55 6.22
N GLY A 256 -1.75 3.45 6.94
CA GLY A 256 -2.14 2.22 7.64
C GLY A 256 -3.63 1.89 7.58
N TYR A 257 -3.95 0.60 7.51
CA TYR A 257 -5.31 0.03 7.50
C TYR A 257 -5.72 -0.52 8.86
#